data_AF-A0A1V2YDG6-F1
#
_entry.id   AF-A0A1V2YDG6-F1
#
_cell.length_a   1.000
_cell.length_b   1.000
_cell.length_c   1.000
_cell.angle_alpha   90.00
_cell.angle_beta   90.00
_cell.angle_gamma   90.00
#
_symmetry.space_group_name_H-M   'P 1'
#
loop_
_entity.id
_entity.type
_entity.pdbx_description
1 polymer ?
#
loop_
_entity_poly.entity_id
_entity_poly.type
_entity_poly.pdbx_seq_one_letter_code
_entity_poly.pdbx_strand_id
1 'polypeptide(L)'
;MQIYNISNNKLFMKELLKSSLFDSFLVKEVIICTNIKYIIEGNIKAKDKYILWAEIRQQVYYLMSNSELISYFKIIFLASSSKTILISDEVTSFLLNISYKDEDITITTGCNYDKFTKDLLGEKEWDKKIEKFLCRYNFI
;
A
#
# COMPACT_ATOMS: atom_id res chain seq x y z
N MET A 1 5.96 -12.57 4.73
CA MET A 1 4.60 -12.02 4.55
C MET A 1 4.02 -11.98 5.93
N GLN A 2 3.80 -10.77 6.41
CA GLN A 2 3.22 -10.50 7.72
C GLN A 2 1.91 -9.74 7.54
N ILE A 3 1.06 -9.87 8.54
CA ILE A 3 -0.26 -9.22 8.60
C ILE A 3 -0.30 -8.40 9.88
N TYR A 4 -0.68 -7.14 9.76
CA TYR A 4 -0.75 -6.18 10.85
C TYR A 4 -2.15 -5.57 10.91
N ASN A 5 -2.77 -5.57 12.10
CA ASN A 5 -4.06 -4.93 12.32
C ASN A 5 -3.84 -3.52 12.86
N ILE A 6 -4.51 -2.55 12.25
CA ILE A 6 -4.39 -1.15 12.66
C ILE A 6 -5.17 -0.90 13.95
N SER A 7 -4.50 -0.35 14.96
CA SER A 7 -5.11 -0.07 16.27
C SER A 7 -5.92 1.23 16.30
N ASN A 8 -5.62 2.18 15.42
CA ASN A 8 -6.32 3.46 15.30
C ASN A 8 -6.61 3.83 13.85
N ASN A 9 -7.77 3.37 13.36
CA ASN A 9 -8.20 3.62 11.98
C ASN A 9 -8.31 5.11 11.64
N LYS A 10 -8.73 5.97 12.58
CA LYS A 10 -8.85 7.41 12.33
C LYS A 10 -7.49 8.06 12.09
N LEU A 11 -6.50 7.74 12.92
CA LEU A 11 -5.13 8.21 12.75
C LEU A 11 -4.54 7.70 11.44
N PHE A 12 -4.65 6.40 11.18
CA PHE A 12 -4.11 5.79 9.97
C PHE A 12 -4.72 6.39 8.70
N MET A 13 -6.05 6.51 8.63
CA MET A 13 -6.74 7.08 7.47
C MET A 13 -6.41 8.55 7.24
N LYS A 14 -6.19 9.32 8.32
CA LYS A 14 -5.69 10.69 8.21
C LYS A 14 -4.32 10.71 7.55
N GLU A 15 -3.39 9.88 7.98
CA GLU A 15 -2.04 9.85 7.40
C GLU A 15 -2.05 9.29 5.96
N LEU A 16 -2.87 8.28 5.67
CA LEU A 16 -2.98 7.68 4.35
C LEU A 16 -3.54 8.66 3.30
N LEU A 17 -4.62 9.38 3.64
CA LEU A 17 -5.37 10.18 2.67
C LEU A 17 -5.04 11.69 2.71
N LYS A 18 -4.56 12.21 3.84
CA LYS A 18 -4.40 13.66 4.05
C LYS A 18 -2.95 14.09 4.33
N SER A 19 -2.02 13.15 4.48
CA SER A 19 -0.59 13.44 4.73
C SER A 19 0.29 12.90 3.61
N SER A 20 1.52 13.41 3.51
CA SER A 20 2.54 12.95 2.58
C SER A 20 3.29 11.68 2.99
N LEU A 21 2.88 11.03 4.09
CA LEU A 21 3.59 9.89 4.66
C LEU A 21 3.76 8.73 3.66
N PHE A 22 2.76 8.50 2.82
CA PHE A 22 2.76 7.43 1.82
C PHE A 22 3.08 7.91 0.39
N ASP A 23 3.36 9.19 0.17
CA ASP A 23 3.47 9.80 -1.18
C ASP A 23 4.55 9.19 -2.08
N SER A 24 5.58 8.64 -1.45
CA SER A 24 6.71 8.03 -2.13
C SER A 24 6.51 6.56 -2.51
N PHE A 25 5.33 5.99 -2.23
CA PHE A 25 4.92 4.69 -2.75
C PHE A 25 4.33 4.82 -4.15
N LEU A 26 4.56 3.82 -4.97
CA LEU A 26 3.88 3.65 -6.25
C LEU A 26 2.56 2.92 -6.01
N VAL A 27 1.56 3.17 -6.86
CA VAL A 27 0.24 2.55 -6.77
C VAL A 27 0.15 1.43 -7.80
N LYS A 28 -0.12 0.20 -7.37
CA LYS A 28 -0.49 -0.90 -8.27
C LYS A 28 -1.99 -0.89 -8.56
N GLU A 29 -2.80 -0.82 -7.51
CA GLU A 29 -4.26 -0.94 -7.59
C GLU A 29 -4.92 -0.19 -6.43
N VAL A 30 -6.04 0.48 -6.71
CA VAL A 30 -6.99 0.95 -5.70
C VAL A 30 -8.38 0.41 -6.04
N ILE A 31 -9.02 -0.24 -5.07
CA ILE A 31 -10.42 -0.66 -5.14
C ILE A 31 -11.18 0.05 -4.03
N ILE A 32 -12.32 0.63 -4.36
CA ILE A 32 -13.25 1.22 -3.39
C ILE A 32 -14.64 0.68 -3.70
N CYS A 33 -15.28 0.08 -2.71
CA CYS A 33 -16.63 -0.45 -2.82
C CYS A 33 -17.56 0.33 -1.88
N THR A 34 -18.60 0.89 -2.48
CA THR A 34 -19.72 1.58 -1.82
C THR A 34 -21.01 0.92 -2.34
N ASN A 35 -22.01 1.70 -2.75
CA ASN A 35 -23.09 1.23 -3.64
C ASN A 35 -22.58 0.92 -5.06
N ILE A 36 -21.40 1.42 -5.44
CA ILE A 36 -20.70 1.10 -6.68
C ILE A 36 -19.25 0.72 -6.42
N LYS A 37 -18.61 0.09 -7.41
CA LYS A 37 -17.20 -0.36 -7.33
C LYS A 37 -16.32 0.51 -8.23
N TYR A 38 -15.39 1.23 -7.62
CA TYR A 38 -14.32 1.93 -8.31
C TYR A 38 -13.07 1.05 -8.37
N ILE A 39 -12.42 1.00 -9.54
CA ILE A 39 -11.14 0.32 -9.74
C ILE A 39 -10.20 1.30 -10.43
N ILE A 40 -9.07 1.60 -9.80
CA ILE A 40 -8.03 2.47 -10.35
C ILE A 40 -6.76 1.62 -10.47
N GLU A 41 -6.32 1.41 -11.70
CA GLU A 41 -5.05 0.74 -11.99
C GLU A 41 -3.96 1.79 -12.12
N GLY A 42 -2.85 1.62 -11.39
CA GLY A 42 -1.78 2.61 -11.39
C GLY A 42 -0.75 2.43 -12.51
N ASN A 43 -0.89 1.42 -13.37
CA ASN A 43 0.04 1.13 -14.46
C ASN A 43 -0.08 2.17 -15.59
N ILE A 44 0.99 2.95 -15.80
CA ILE A 44 1.14 3.87 -16.93
C ILE A 44 1.75 3.08 -18.10
N LYS A 45 0.89 2.53 -18.97
CA LYS A 45 1.31 1.73 -20.14
C LYS A 45 2.32 2.43 -21.04
N ALA A 46 2.28 3.77 -21.15
CA ALA A 46 3.22 4.53 -21.98
C ALA A 46 4.65 4.61 -21.42
N LYS A 47 4.85 4.27 -20.14
CA LYS A 47 6.14 4.43 -19.43
C LYS A 47 6.60 3.15 -18.74
N ASP A 48 5.86 2.05 -18.88
CA ASP A 48 6.05 0.80 -18.12
C ASP A 48 6.34 1.06 -16.64
N LYS A 49 5.58 1.99 -16.05
CA LYS A 49 5.81 2.51 -14.71
C LYS A 49 4.50 2.71 -13.98
N TYR A 50 4.51 2.58 -12.67
CA TYR A 50 3.37 2.91 -11.82
C TYR A 50 3.34 4.39 -11.43
N ILE A 51 2.16 4.97 -11.26
CA ILE A 51 1.94 6.32 -10.70
C ILE A 51 2.32 6.37 -9.22
N LEU A 52 2.74 7.53 -8.73
CA LEU A 52 2.94 7.76 -7.30
C LEU A 52 1.61 7.95 -6.58
N TRP A 53 1.56 7.55 -5.31
CA TRP A 53 0.42 7.84 -4.45
C TRP A 53 0.14 9.34 -4.38
N ALA A 54 1.19 10.17 -4.32
CA ALA A 54 1.08 11.63 -4.31
C ALA A 54 0.21 12.18 -5.46
N GLU A 55 0.26 11.54 -6.64
CA GLU A 55 -0.41 11.99 -7.86
C GLU A 55 -1.92 11.70 -7.82
N ILE A 56 -2.36 10.64 -7.13
CA ILE A 56 -3.78 10.23 -7.09
C ILE A 56 -4.44 10.33 -5.71
N ARG A 57 -3.68 10.56 -4.64
CA ARG A 57 -4.18 10.58 -3.26
C ARG A 57 -5.38 11.53 -3.11
N GLN A 58 -5.32 12.71 -3.72
CA GLN A 58 -6.43 13.68 -3.67
C GLN A 58 -7.70 13.16 -4.35
N GLN A 59 -7.57 12.46 -5.47
CA GLN A 59 -8.69 11.85 -6.19
C GLN A 59 -9.28 10.71 -5.38
N VAL A 60 -8.45 9.85 -4.78
CA VAL A 60 -8.90 8.76 -3.90
C VAL A 60 -9.56 9.32 -2.64
N TYR A 61 -9.00 10.36 -2.02
CA TYR A 61 -9.61 11.06 -0.90
C TYR A 61 -10.99 11.63 -1.26
N TYR A 62 -11.12 12.25 -2.44
CA TYR A 62 -12.39 12.76 -2.93
C TYR A 62 -13.43 11.64 -3.08
N LEU A 63 -13.06 10.51 -3.70
CA LEU A 63 -13.94 9.35 -3.84
C LEU A 63 -14.38 8.80 -2.49
N MET A 64 -13.44 8.60 -1.57
CA MET A 64 -13.75 8.04 -0.24
C MET A 64 -14.57 9.00 0.63
N SER A 65 -14.40 10.32 0.49
CA SER A 65 -15.08 11.31 1.33
C SER A 65 -16.47 11.70 0.84
N ASN A 66 -16.72 11.60 -0.47
CA ASN A 66 -17.99 11.99 -1.09
C ASN A 66 -18.85 10.79 -1.49
N SER A 67 -18.43 9.57 -1.15
CA SER A 67 -19.25 8.38 -1.31
C SER A 67 -20.19 8.20 -0.13
N GLU A 68 -21.26 7.43 -0.35
CA GLU A 68 -21.98 6.74 0.72
C GLU A 68 -21.03 5.83 1.52
N LEU A 69 -21.56 5.14 2.53
CA LEU A 69 -20.81 4.22 3.39
C LEU A 69 -19.87 3.30 2.59
N ILE A 70 -18.56 3.39 2.86
CA ILE A 70 -17.57 2.50 2.26
C ILE A 70 -17.70 1.13 2.92
N SER A 71 -18.04 0.10 2.14
CA SER A 71 -18.15 -1.27 2.61
C SER A 71 -16.81 -2.02 2.54
N TYR A 72 -15.96 -1.63 1.61
CA TYR A 72 -14.63 -2.21 1.43
C TYR A 72 -13.72 -1.24 0.68
N PHE A 73 -12.44 -1.22 1.03
CA PHE A 73 -11.43 -0.70 0.11
C PHE A 73 -10.15 -1.51 0.17
N LYS A 74 -9.36 -1.41 -0.89
CA LYS A 74 -8.04 -2.02 -1.01
C LYS A 74 -7.10 -1.07 -1.73
N ILE A 75 -5.91 -0.87 -1.21
CA ILE A 75 -4.84 -0.13 -1.88
C ILE A 75 -3.61 -1.01 -1.87
N ILE A 76 -3.08 -1.32 -3.05
CA ILE A 76 -1.80 -2.01 -3.18
C ILE A 76 -0.73 -1.00 -3.58
N PHE A 77 0.19 -0.77 -2.66
CA PHE A 77 1.40 -0.01 -2.93
C PHE A 77 2.57 -0.89 -3.35
N LEU A 78 3.48 -0.31 -4.12
CA LEU A 78 4.79 -0.86 -4.45
C LEU A 78 5.88 0.08 -3.96
N ALA A 79 6.97 -0.48 -3.43
CA ALA A 79 8.21 0.28 -3.24
C ALA A 79 8.80 0.65 -4.62
N SER A 80 9.40 1.84 -4.72
CA SER A 80 10.13 2.22 -5.92
C SER A 80 11.34 1.31 -6.14
N SER A 81 11.74 1.09 -7.40
CA SER A 81 12.91 0.26 -7.73
C SER A 81 14.17 0.68 -6.97
N SER A 82 14.38 1.99 -6.81
CA SER A 82 15.47 2.56 -6.02
C SER A 82 15.43 2.20 -4.53
N LYS A 83 14.25 2.00 -3.94
CA LYS A 83 14.11 1.56 -2.55
C LYS A 83 14.17 0.04 -2.43
N THR A 84 13.67 -0.67 -3.43
CA THR A 84 13.71 -2.14 -3.48
C THR A 84 15.15 -2.64 -3.49
N ILE A 85 15.98 -2.11 -4.39
CA ILE A 85 17.37 -2.55 -4.54
C ILE A 85 18.25 -2.27 -3.31
N LEU A 86 17.85 -1.33 -2.46
CA LEU A 86 18.53 -1.07 -1.17
C LEU A 86 18.24 -2.13 -0.11
N ILE A 87 17.22 -2.96 -0.31
CA ILE A 87 16.83 -4.03 0.61
C ILE A 87 17.25 -5.39 0.02
N SER A 88 17.00 -5.61 -1.27
CA SER A 88 17.37 -6.84 -1.97
C SER A 88 17.42 -6.60 -3.48
N ASP A 89 18.46 -7.12 -4.12
CA ASP A 89 18.65 -7.15 -5.59
C ASP A 89 17.94 -8.33 -6.27
N GLU A 90 17.54 -9.35 -5.50
CA GLU A 90 16.74 -10.49 -5.99
C GLU A 90 15.23 -10.20 -6.06
N VAL A 91 14.75 -9.16 -5.37
CA VAL A 91 13.34 -8.77 -5.34
C VAL A 91 13.06 -7.71 -6.39
N THR A 92 12.05 -7.93 -7.23
CA THR A 92 11.63 -6.99 -8.27
C THR A 92 10.84 -5.82 -7.69
N SER A 93 9.96 -6.09 -6.73
CA SER A 93 9.25 -5.04 -5.98
C SER A 93 8.75 -5.55 -4.64
N PHE A 94 8.87 -4.73 -3.60
CA PHE A 94 8.13 -4.94 -2.35
C PHE A 94 6.73 -4.33 -2.45
N LEU A 95 5.77 -4.98 -1.79
CA LEU A 95 4.36 -4.59 -1.78
C LEU A 95 3.88 -4.30 -0.36
N LEU A 96 2.94 -3.37 -0.29
CA LEU A 96 2.15 -3.10 0.90
C LEU A 96 0.68 -3.08 0.49
N ASN A 97 -0.08 -4.10 0.90
CA ASN A 97 -1.51 -4.17 0.68
C ASN A 97 -2.22 -3.62 1.92
N ILE A 98 -3.06 -2.61 1.74
CA ILE A 98 -3.91 -2.01 2.77
C ILE A 98 -5.34 -2.38 2.42
N SER A 99 -6.02 -3.11 3.30
CA SER A 99 -7.42 -3.49 3.11
C SER A 99 -8.28 -3.05 4.26
N TYR A 100 -9.47 -2.56 3.96
CA TYR A 100 -10.53 -2.26 4.92
C TYR A 100 -11.72 -3.17 4.67
N LYS A 101 -12.17 -3.87 5.71
CA LYS A 101 -13.36 -4.73 5.69
C LYS A 101 -13.86 -4.88 7.12
N ASP A 102 -15.18 -4.87 7.31
CA ASP A 102 -15.82 -5.09 8.62
C ASP A 102 -15.28 -4.15 9.71
N GLU A 103 -15.12 -2.87 9.38
CA GLU A 103 -14.56 -1.81 10.25
C GLU A 103 -13.08 -1.94 10.60
N ASP A 104 -12.40 -3.01 10.20
CA ASP A 104 -10.98 -3.23 10.45
C ASP A 104 -10.12 -2.83 9.25
N ILE A 105 -8.96 -2.22 9.54
CA ILE A 105 -7.91 -2.01 8.54
C ILE A 105 -6.77 -2.99 8.82
N THR A 106 -6.39 -3.71 7.77
CA THR A 106 -5.28 -4.66 7.80
C THR A 106 -4.21 -4.24 6.79
N ILE A 107 -2.95 -4.36 7.19
CA ILE A 107 -1.79 -4.21 6.31
C ILE A 107 -1.14 -5.56 6.11
N THR A 108 -0.88 -5.92 4.86
CA THR A 108 -0.15 -7.13 4.49
C THR A 108 1.08 -6.78 3.68
N THR A 109 2.24 -7.28 4.09
CA THR A 109 3.49 -7.14 3.33
C THR A 109 3.60 -8.20 2.24
N GLY A 110 4.30 -7.89 1.16
CA GLY A 110 4.60 -8.88 0.13
C GLY A 110 5.84 -8.49 -0.67
N CYS A 111 6.28 -9.39 -1.53
CA CYS A 111 7.35 -9.16 -2.49
C CYS A 111 7.05 -9.92 -3.78
N ASN A 112 7.54 -9.39 -4.91
CA ASN A 112 7.56 -10.09 -6.19
C ASN A 112 9.01 -10.48 -6.51
N TYR A 113 9.19 -11.72 -6.95
CA TYR A 113 10.46 -12.22 -7.45
C TYR A 113 10.35 -12.53 -8.95
N ASP A 114 11.36 -12.16 -9.73
CA ASP A 114 11.43 -12.53 -11.16
C ASP A 114 11.90 -13.99 -11.35
N LYS A 115 12.52 -14.58 -10.33
CA LYS A 115 13.01 -15.96 -10.33
C LYS A 115 12.68 -16.63 -9.01
N PHE A 116 12.48 -17.95 -9.03
CA PHE A 116 12.32 -18.71 -7.80
C PHE A 116 13.59 -18.61 -6.95
N THR A 117 13.49 -18.05 -5.75
CA THR A 117 14.56 -18.03 -4.75
C THR A 117 14.11 -18.76 -3.48
N LYS A 118 15.04 -19.45 -2.83
CA LYS A 118 14.83 -19.96 -1.46
C LYS A 118 15.25 -18.95 -0.40
N ASP A 119 15.91 -17.87 -0.82
CA ASP A 119 16.37 -16.82 0.08
C ASP A 119 15.23 -15.83 0.34
N LEU A 120 14.67 -15.94 1.55
CA LEU A 120 13.61 -15.05 2.03
C LEU A 120 14.15 -13.87 2.83
N LEU A 121 15.47 -13.57 2.77
CA LEU A 121 16.06 -12.44 3.49
C LEU A 121 15.44 -11.10 3.06
N GLY A 122 15.23 -10.87 1.76
CA GLY A 122 14.58 -9.66 1.27
C GLY A 122 13.18 -9.46 1.86
N GLU A 123 12.39 -10.53 1.90
CA GLU A 123 11.06 -10.55 2.53
C GLU A 123 11.12 -10.23 4.03
N LYS A 124 12.04 -10.88 4.77
CA LYS A 124 12.23 -10.65 6.21
C LYS A 124 12.65 -9.21 6.52
N GLU A 125 13.54 -8.64 5.73
CA GLU A 125 13.98 -7.25 5.90
C GLU A 125 12.87 -6.26 5.57
N TRP A 126 12.05 -6.56 4.55
CA TRP A 126 10.85 -5.78 4.26
C TRP A 126 9.84 -5.83 5.40
N ASP A 127 9.55 -7.03 5.92
CA ASP A 127 8.62 -7.25 7.03
C ASP A 127 9.04 -6.43 8.26
N LYS A 128 10.32 -6.52 8.67
CA LYS A 128 10.90 -5.72 9.78
C LYS A 128 10.83 -4.22 9.54
N LYS A 129 11.07 -3.77 8.31
CA LYS A 129 11.05 -2.34 7.95
C LYS A 129 9.64 -1.77 8.06
N ILE A 130 8.65 -2.52 7.59
CA ILE A 130 7.24 -2.14 7.70
C ILE A 130 6.78 -2.17 9.16
N GLU A 131 7.11 -3.20 9.93
CA GLU A 131 6.81 -3.24 11.36
C GLU A 131 7.33 -2.00 12.09
N LYS A 132 8.63 -1.67 11.91
CA LYS A 132 9.23 -0.46 12.49
C LYS A 132 8.54 0.83 12.05
N PHE A 133 8.12 0.90 10.79
CA PHE A 133 7.37 2.05 10.27
C PHE A 133 6.00 2.16 10.95
N LEU A 134 5.25 1.06 11.05
CA LEU A 134 3.92 1.07 11.69
C LEU A 134 4.00 1.43 13.18
N CYS A 135 4.98 0.88 13.92
CA CYS A 135 5.22 1.24 15.32
C CYS A 135 5.63 2.71 15.47
N ARG A 136 6.51 3.22 14.61
CA ARG A 136 6.99 4.62 14.65
C ARG A 136 5.85 5.64 14.55
N TYR A 137 4.82 5.31 13.79
CA TYR A 137 3.65 6.19 13.59
C TYR A 137 2.44 5.79 14.44
N ASN A 138 2.61 4.88 15.41
CA ASN A 138 1.55 4.38 16.31
C ASN A 138 0.33 3.84 15.56
N PHE A 139 0.57 3.14 14.45
CA PHE A 139 -0.49 2.46 13.69
C PHE A 139 -0.81 1.08 14.23
N ILE A 140 0.18 0.44 14.88
CA ILE A 140 0.07 -0.84 15.58
C ILE A 140 0.64 -0.70 16.99
#